data_AF-A0A836BVL9-F1
#
_entry.id   AF-A0A836BVL9-F1
#
_cell.length_a   1.000
_cell.length_b   1.000
_cell.length_c   1.000
_cell.angle_alpha   90.00
_cell.angle_beta   90.00
_cell.angle_gamma   90.00
#
_symmetry.space_group_name_H-M   'P 1'
#
loop_
_entity.id
_entity.type
_entity.pdbx_description
1 polymer ?
#
loop_
_entity_poly.entity_id
_entity_poly.type
_entity_poly.pdbx_seq_one_letter_code
_entity_poly.pdbx_strand_id
1 'polypeptide(L)'
;MSEAVRAWHSSLFGQEESADCVLKFVVDGGGSEPPPKRLRMEDGERSQAVSMGNPLPGHLLILRPGSSFLKSQAERWAGEQTAGAKLELRVPLEDAGDYPYALSAVRFIYTGELDVGDVAGLVRVRRLTAFLGVEGCPKAADAALVELARSRLSGVAELYACRQLLPDPDHDPAAAELRPRLRAACRERLVEETGSLAAGATFSVLGTTGGSVKEVKLGEVLAWAFPDAPSVLSDPAARKQLLALSAAALEALLSSEGFGTDVEDTVLLLLAYWLKANRATSQEAKQRLCKCILLSCLSDTYTFAILPLLSWFPISPPELRFLQQYRYASPGPYKSRLDEAARGVGYDITSPWYSDSPRPRGRADAGVAYEWSIPEQKLEAELAKLTAEDAAARHLQVNCIFANGASRLCAAGLQWYPGLSLHPGKDAAGCFLYNALPPALGINAADARTLVVAVCPGRCSCDGSLGPYLHLHDGRISGSLTWRDCEEEPGSVAGMAAATGEQ
;
A
#
# COMPACT_ATOMS: atom_id res chain seq x y z
N MET A 1 18.80 22.40 -22.09
CA MET A 1 19.90 23.27 -21.63
C MET A 1 21.20 22.55 -21.89
N SER A 2 22.19 23.19 -22.53
CA SER A 2 23.50 22.56 -22.76
C SER A 2 24.25 22.39 -21.43
N GLU A 3 25.18 21.43 -21.36
CA GLU A 3 25.99 21.19 -20.16
C GLU A 3 26.80 22.42 -19.76
N ALA A 4 27.30 23.20 -20.72
CA ALA A 4 28.02 24.44 -20.47
C ALA A 4 27.17 25.49 -19.73
N VAL A 5 25.89 25.63 -20.09
CA VAL A 5 24.97 26.56 -19.41
C VAL A 5 24.66 26.05 -18.00
N ARG A 6 24.47 24.74 -17.82
CA ARG A 6 24.26 24.15 -16.48
C ARG A 6 25.47 24.34 -15.57
N ALA A 7 26.68 24.14 -16.10
CA ALA A 7 27.93 24.37 -15.36
C ALA A 7 28.08 25.85 -14.97
N TRP A 8 27.75 26.77 -15.89
CA TRP A 8 27.72 28.19 -15.60
C TRP A 8 26.70 28.55 -14.51
N HIS A 9 25.44 28.09 -14.62
CA HIS A 9 24.46 28.26 -13.54
C HIS A 9 24.97 27.73 -12.21
N SER A 10 25.52 26.52 -12.18
CA SER A 10 26.05 25.89 -10.96
C SER A 10 27.15 26.74 -10.31
N SER A 11 28.02 27.36 -11.12
CA SER A 11 29.09 28.23 -10.64
C SER A 11 28.60 29.52 -9.97
N LEU A 12 27.38 29.98 -10.28
CA LEU A 12 26.78 31.19 -9.71
C LEU A 12 26.14 30.98 -8.33
N PHE A 13 25.96 29.73 -7.88
CA PHE A 13 25.32 29.46 -6.61
C PHE A 13 26.13 30.06 -5.43
N GLY A 14 25.51 31.00 -4.71
CA GLY A 14 26.13 31.70 -3.58
C GLY A 14 27.15 32.78 -3.96
N GLN A 15 27.36 33.07 -5.24
CA GLN A 15 28.27 34.14 -5.69
C GLN A 15 27.57 35.50 -5.63
N GLU A 16 28.30 36.54 -5.21
CA GLU A 16 27.79 37.92 -5.23
C GLU A 16 27.85 38.55 -6.62
N GLU A 17 28.71 38.02 -7.50
CA GLU A 17 28.88 38.50 -8.86
C GLU A 17 27.56 38.33 -9.63
N SER A 18 27.01 39.45 -10.10
CA SER A 18 25.72 39.51 -10.81
C SER A 18 24.47 39.14 -9.99
N ALA A 19 24.59 38.98 -8.67
CA ALA A 19 23.43 38.72 -7.80
C ALA A 19 22.52 39.97 -7.71
N ASP A 20 21.30 39.85 -8.21
CA ASP A 20 20.26 40.88 -8.25
C ASP A 20 19.21 40.74 -7.13
N CYS A 21 19.25 39.64 -6.37
CA CYS A 21 18.46 39.44 -5.18
C CYS A 21 19.26 38.78 -4.04
N VAL A 22 18.67 38.75 -2.85
CA VAL A 22 19.20 38.08 -1.66
C VAL A 22 18.09 37.21 -1.06
N LEU A 23 18.35 35.92 -0.88
CA LEU A 23 17.45 34.98 -0.23
C LEU A 23 17.68 34.99 1.29
N LYS A 24 16.62 35.20 2.07
CA LYS A 24 16.59 35.04 3.52
C LYS A 24 15.70 33.86 3.88
N PHE A 25 16.23 32.92 4.64
CA PHE A 25 15.46 31.79 5.16
C PHE A 25 14.86 32.21 6.50
N VAL A 26 13.54 32.14 6.64
CA VAL A 26 12.85 32.73 7.78
C VAL A 26 11.96 31.70 8.47
N VAL A 27 12.04 31.63 9.79
CA VAL A 27 11.07 30.89 10.61
C VAL A 27 10.08 31.92 11.14
N ASP A 28 8.79 31.72 10.84
CA ASP A 28 7.74 32.58 11.36
C ASP A 28 7.61 32.33 12.86
N GLY A 29 7.96 33.33 13.67
CA GLY A 29 7.89 33.26 15.14
C GLY A 29 6.47 33.27 15.71
N GLY A 30 5.44 33.24 14.86
CA GLY A 30 4.04 33.26 15.24
C GLY A 30 3.48 31.84 15.25
N GLY A 31 3.05 31.37 16.42
CA GLY A 31 2.26 30.13 16.53
C GLY A 31 1.10 30.12 15.53
N SER A 32 0.76 28.93 15.04
CA SER A 32 -0.12 28.62 13.91
C SER A 32 -1.60 29.05 14.05
N GLU A 33 -1.91 30.12 14.79
CA GLU A 33 -3.27 30.64 14.89
C GLU A 33 -3.62 31.45 13.63
N PRO A 34 -4.64 31.03 12.85
CA PRO A 34 -5.07 31.79 11.68
C PRO A 34 -5.50 33.19 12.13
N PRO A 35 -5.08 34.26 11.43
CA PRO A 35 -5.30 35.62 11.90
C PRO A 35 -6.80 35.89 12.04
N PRO A 36 -7.28 36.37 13.21
CA PRO A 36 -8.67 36.73 13.38
C PRO A 36 -9.05 37.79 12.35
N LYS A 37 -10.26 37.66 11.79
CA LYS A 37 -10.80 38.54 10.74
C LYS A 37 -10.67 40.02 11.16
N ARG A 38 -9.70 40.70 10.54
CA ARG A 38 -9.48 42.15 10.45
C ARG A 38 -10.37 42.99 11.37
N LEU A 39 -10.02 43.01 12.66
CA LEU A 39 -10.25 44.19 13.48
C LEU A 39 -9.06 45.11 13.25
N ARG A 40 -9.37 46.31 12.76
CA ARG A 40 -8.46 47.41 12.45
C ARG A 40 -7.82 47.88 13.77
N MET A 41 -6.77 47.19 14.23
CA MET A 41 -6.01 47.56 15.42
C MET A 41 -4.66 48.16 15.05
N GLU A 42 -4.36 49.22 15.78
CA GLU A 42 -3.24 50.15 15.69
C GLU A 42 -1.90 49.46 15.99
N ASP A 43 -0.85 49.84 15.23
CA ASP A 43 0.61 49.70 15.42
C ASP A 43 1.16 48.73 16.50
N GLY A 44 0.62 47.51 16.58
CA GLY A 44 1.09 46.44 17.44
C GLY A 44 2.33 45.74 16.88
N GLU A 45 3.33 45.55 17.74
CA GLU A 45 4.62 44.89 17.51
C GLU A 45 4.53 43.71 16.52
N ARG A 46 5.03 43.92 15.29
CA ARG A 46 5.20 42.84 14.31
C ARG A 46 6.20 41.84 14.90
N SER A 47 5.74 40.63 15.22
CA SER A 47 6.59 39.50 15.59
C SER A 47 7.74 39.39 14.60
N GLN A 48 8.97 39.57 15.09
CA GLN A 48 10.17 39.55 14.24
C GLN A 48 10.40 38.11 13.77
N ALA A 49 10.25 37.89 12.46
CA ALA A 49 10.67 36.62 11.85
C ALA A 49 12.17 36.40 12.09
N VAL A 50 12.54 35.21 12.53
CA VAL A 50 13.93 34.87 12.82
C VAL A 50 14.59 34.41 11.53
N SER A 51 15.64 35.11 11.10
CA SER A 51 16.44 34.71 9.93
C SER A 51 17.36 33.57 10.32
N MET A 52 17.33 32.49 9.55
CA MET A 52 18.18 31.33 9.71
C MET A 52 19.36 31.39 8.72
N GLY A 53 20.57 31.25 9.24
CA GLY A 53 21.80 31.27 8.43
C GLY A 53 22.14 32.66 7.86
N ASN A 54 23.17 32.68 7.01
CA ASN A 54 23.58 33.89 6.31
C ASN A 54 22.66 34.12 5.10
N PRO A 55 22.33 35.38 4.77
CA PRO A 55 21.61 35.70 3.53
C PRO A 55 22.37 35.17 2.31
N LEU A 56 21.65 34.52 1.40
CA LEU A 56 22.24 33.84 0.24
C LEU A 56 22.08 34.73 -1.01
N PRO A 57 23.17 35.15 -1.68
CA PRO A 57 23.09 35.84 -2.96
C PRO A 57 22.34 35.01 -4.01
N GLY A 58 21.42 35.64 -4.75
CA GLY A 58 20.58 34.96 -5.73
C GLY A 58 20.47 35.71 -7.05
N HIS A 59 20.05 34.97 -8.08
CA HIS A 59 19.93 35.42 -9.46
C HIS A 59 18.50 35.20 -9.96
N LEU A 60 17.72 36.27 -10.18
CA LEU A 60 16.32 36.18 -10.59
C LEU A 60 16.15 35.45 -11.93
N LEU A 61 17.13 35.55 -12.82
CA LEU A 61 17.16 34.82 -14.10
C LEU A 61 17.09 33.30 -13.91
N ILE A 62 17.64 32.79 -12.81
CA ILE A 62 17.68 31.35 -12.49
C ILE A 62 16.53 30.98 -11.54
N LEU A 63 16.29 31.81 -10.51
CA LEU A 63 15.29 31.53 -9.48
C LEU A 63 13.84 31.58 -9.98
N ARG A 64 13.50 32.54 -10.86
CA ARG A 64 12.12 32.69 -11.38
C ARG A 64 11.65 31.50 -12.22
N PRO A 65 12.42 30.97 -13.20
CA PRO A 65 12.01 29.77 -13.91
C PRO A 65 12.10 28.52 -13.04
N GLY A 66 12.98 28.49 -12.04
CA GLY A 66 13.16 27.32 -11.16
C GLY A 66 12.11 27.16 -10.05
N SER A 67 11.43 28.23 -9.64
CA SER A 67 10.44 28.20 -8.56
C SER A 67 9.29 29.17 -8.81
N SER A 68 8.06 28.63 -8.88
CA SER A 68 6.85 29.44 -9.02
C SER A 68 6.60 30.34 -7.81
N PHE A 69 6.99 29.89 -6.61
CA PHE A 69 6.93 30.67 -5.37
C PHE A 69 7.86 31.89 -5.44
N LEU A 70 9.15 31.67 -5.73
CA LEU A 70 10.14 32.75 -5.80
C LEU A 70 9.82 33.72 -6.94
N LYS A 71 9.28 33.22 -8.06
CA LYS A 71 8.77 34.06 -9.15
C LYS A 71 7.66 35.00 -8.66
N SER A 72 6.65 34.45 -7.99
CA SER A 72 5.49 35.22 -7.50
C SER A 72 5.92 36.26 -6.46
N GLN A 73 6.86 35.88 -5.58
CA GLN A 73 7.41 36.78 -4.57
C GLN A 73 8.23 37.92 -5.21
N ALA A 74 9.06 37.61 -6.21
CA ALA A 74 9.82 38.63 -6.92
C ALA A 74 8.93 39.62 -7.67
N GLU A 75 7.88 39.13 -8.34
CA GLU A 75 6.91 39.96 -9.06
C GLU A 75 6.11 40.88 -8.13
N ARG A 76 5.74 40.38 -6.94
CA ARG A 76 5.04 41.16 -5.92
C ARG A 76 5.88 42.32 -5.39
N TRP A 77 7.19 42.13 -5.23
CA TRP A 77 8.07 43.10 -4.60
C TRP A 77 8.86 43.99 -5.56
N ALA A 78 8.83 43.70 -6.87
CA ALA A 78 9.46 44.55 -7.88
C ALA A 78 8.97 46.01 -7.86
N GLY A 79 7.76 46.28 -7.36
CA GLY A 79 7.21 47.65 -7.24
C GLY A 79 7.55 48.39 -5.94
N GLU A 80 8.04 47.70 -4.91
CA GLU A 80 8.30 48.26 -3.56
C GLU A 80 9.79 48.59 -3.33
N GLN A 81 10.62 48.43 -4.36
CA GLN A 81 12.07 48.47 -4.23
C GLN A 81 12.60 49.92 -4.17
N THR A 82 13.29 50.26 -3.09
CA THR A 82 14.03 51.53 -2.99
C THR A 82 15.20 51.52 -3.97
N ALA A 83 15.41 52.62 -4.70
CA ALA A 83 16.50 52.74 -5.68
C ALA A 83 17.86 52.37 -5.05
N GLY A 84 18.47 51.29 -5.54
CA GLY A 84 19.79 50.81 -5.10
C GLY A 84 19.80 49.63 -4.11
N ALA A 85 18.65 49.20 -3.56
CA ALA A 85 18.58 48.02 -2.70
C ALA A 85 18.37 46.73 -3.51
N LYS A 86 19.14 45.66 -3.21
CA LYS A 86 18.89 44.32 -3.79
C LYS A 86 17.52 43.79 -3.34
N LEU A 87 16.85 43.03 -4.21
CA LEU A 87 15.55 42.47 -3.90
C LEU A 87 15.70 41.40 -2.82
N GLU A 88 15.03 41.53 -1.69
CA GLU A 88 15.06 40.48 -0.66
C GLU A 88 13.96 39.47 -0.92
N LEU A 89 14.30 38.21 -1.17
CA LEU A 89 13.37 37.08 -1.28
C LEU A 89 13.35 36.31 0.04
N ARG A 90 12.18 35.90 0.52
CA ARG A 90 12.01 35.18 1.78
C ARG A 90 11.56 33.76 1.54
N VAL A 91 12.35 32.79 1.99
CA VAL A 91 12.03 31.36 1.96
C VAL A 91 11.50 30.97 3.34
N PRO A 92 10.19 30.70 3.48
CA PRO A 92 9.63 30.31 4.76
C PRO A 92 10.10 28.90 5.14
N LEU A 93 10.42 28.73 6.42
CA LEU A 93 10.78 27.46 7.05
C LEU A 93 9.75 27.11 8.12
N GLU A 94 9.41 25.83 8.24
CA GLU A 94 8.57 25.35 9.35
C GLU A 94 9.34 25.37 10.68
N ASP A 95 10.60 24.92 10.63
CA ASP A 95 11.48 24.88 11.79
C ASP A 95 12.93 25.26 11.42
N ALA A 96 13.73 25.64 12.42
CA ALA A 96 15.12 26.03 12.23
C ALA A 96 15.99 24.93 11.59
N GLY A 97 15.67 23.66 11.84
CA GLY A 97 16.33 22.50 11.26
C GLY A 97 15.98 22.24 9.79
N ASP A 98 15.00 22.95 9.22
CA ASP A 98 14.69 22.86 7.78
C ASP A 98 15.63 23.68 6.89
N TYR A 99 16.44 24.57 7.48
CA TYR A 99 17.41 25.40 6.77
C TYR A 99 18.30 24.63 5.77
N PRO A 100 19.00 23.53 6.14
CA PRO A 100 19.84 22.79 5.18
C PRO A 100 19.05 22.21 4.00
N TYR A 101 17.80 21.80 4.21
CA TYR A 101 16.95 21.25 3.15
C TYR A 101 16.44 22.34 2.22
N ALA A 102 16.14 23.53 2.76
CA ALA A 102 15.83 24.72 1.98
C ALA A 102 17.01 25.18 1.12
N LEU A 103 18.21 25.15 1.70
CA LEU A 103 19.43 25.45 0.98
C LEU A 103 19.67 24.44 -0.15
N SER A 104 19.45 23.14 0.11
CA SER A 104 19.54 22.10 -0.93
C SER A 104 18.49 22.29 -2.03
N ALA A 105 17.27 22.72 -1.69
CA ALA A 105 16.22 23.03 -2.66
C ALA A 105 16.62 24.19 -3.58
N VAL A 106 17.16 25.27 -3.00
CA VAL A 106 17.68 26.39 -3.79
C VAL A 106 18.88 25.95 -4.62
N ARG A 107 19.80 25.16 -4.07
CA ARG A 107 20.95 24.63 -4.83
C ARG A 107 20.50 23.80 -6.03
N PHE A 108 19.46 22.97 -5.86
CA PHE A 108 18.89 22.20 -6.97
C PHE A 108 18.41 23.09 -8.13
N ILE A 109 17.89 24.28 -7.87
CA ILE A 109 17.51 25.24 -8.93
C ILE A 109 18.72 25.63 -9.81
N TYR A 110 19.92 25.70 -9.22
CA TYR A 110 21.15 26.04 -9.93
C TYR A 110 21.82 24.82 -10.57
N THR A 111 21.86 23.68 -9.86
CA THR A 111 22.67 22.52 -10.23
C THR A 111 21.88 21.39 -10.88
N GLY A 112 20.59 21.25 -10.54
CA GLY A 112 19.79 20.07 -10.85
C GLY A 112 20.14 18.84 -10.02
N GLU A 113 20.91 18.99 -8.95
CA GLU A 113 21.40 17.90 -8.09
C GLU A 113 20.97 18.10 -6.63
N LEU A 114 20.66 16.99 -5.96
CA LEU A 114 20.30 16.96 -4.54
C LEU A 114 21.51 16.60 -3.69
N ASP A 115 21.83 17.44 -2.70
CA ASP A 115 22.94 17.22 -1.76
C ASP A 115 22.41 16.73 -0.41
N VAL A 116 21.64 15.64 -0.43
CA VAL A 116 21.06 15.02 0.77
C VAL A 116 21.16 13.51 0.68
N GLY A 117 21.89 12.90 1.62
CA GLY A 117 22.23 11.47 1.59
C GLY A 117 21.38 10.57 2.49
N ASP A 118 20.51 11.14 3.33
CA ASP A 118 19.65 10.40 4.25
C ASP A 118 18.16 10.52 3.88
N VAL A 119 17.37 9.53 4.33
CA VAL A 119 15.96 9.43 4.00
C VAL A 119 15.15 10.60 4.56
N ALA A 120 15.39 10.99 5.81
CA ALA A 120 14.62 12.04 6.46
C ALA A 120 14.81 13.37 5.73
N GLY A 121 16.05 13.69 5.36
CA GLY A 121 16.39 14.86 4.58
C GLY A 121 15.78 14.83 3.19
N LEU A 122 15.81 13.70 2.47
CA LEU A 122 15.18 13.59 1.15
C LEU A 122 13.67 13.83 1.22
N VAL A 123 12.98 13.29 2.23
CA VAL A 123 11.54 13.53 2.42
C VAL A 123 11.27 15.01 2.78
N ARG A 124 12.09 15.63 3.62
CA ARG A 124 11.98 17.06 3.94
C ARG A 124 12.23 17.96 2.73
N VAL A 125 13.27 17.69 1.94
CA VAL A 125 13.53 18.41 0.68
C VAL A 125 12.36 18.24 -0.28
N ARG A 126 11.84 17.02 -0.45
CA ARG A 126 10.67 16.77 -1.31
C ARG A 126 9.47 17.62 -0.90
N ARG A 127 9.13 17.64 0.40
CA ARG A 127 8.02 18.43 0.94
C ARG A 127 8.23 19.93 0.70
N LEU A 128 9.40 20.43 1.05
CA LEU A 128 9.72 21.85 0.94
C LEU A 128 9.76 22.31 -0.52
N THR A 129 10.30 21.49 -1.42
CA THR A 129 10.38 21.81 -2.86
C THR A 129 9.02 21.76 -3.54
N ALA A 130 8.12 20.87 -3.11
CA ALA A 130 6.72 20.89 -3.53
C ALA A 130 6.04 22.19 -3.08
N PHE A 131 6.24 22.61 -1.82
CA PHE A 131 5.72 23.89 -1.31
C PHE A 131 6.28 25.11 -2.06
N LEU A 132 7.59 25.14 -2.30
CA LEU A 132 8.25 26.22 -3.05
C LEU A 132 7.99 26.16 -4.57
N GLY A 133 7.28 25.14 -5.05
CA GLY A 133 7.02 24.94 -6.47
C GLY A 133 8.30 24.85 -7.31
N VAL A 134 9.31 24.13 -6.79
CA VAL A 134 10.58 23.91 -7.49
C VAL A 134 10.40 22.80 -8.52
N GLU A 135 10.49 23.16 -9.80
CA GLU A 135 10.22 22.22 -10.89
C GLU A 135 11.23 21.06 -10.91
N GLY A 136 10.73 19.82 -11.02
CA GLY A 136 11.55 18.61 -11.13
C GLY A 136 12.19 18.11 -9.82
N CYS A 137 12.35 18.96 -8.81
CA CYS A 137 13.01 18.59 -7.55
C CYS A 137 12.27 17.51 -6.74
N PRO A 138 10.93 17.56 -6.57
CA PRO A 138 10.20 16.47 -5.91
C PRO A 138 10.40 15.12 -6.61
N LYS A 139 10.39 15.11 -7.96
CA LYS A 139 10.62 13.88 -8.75
C LYS A 139 12.04 13.34 -8.58
N ALA A 140 13.04 14.22 -8.47
CA ALA A 140 14.41 13.83 -8.19
C ALA A 140 14.56 13.25 -6.78
N ALA A 141 13.92 13.85 -5.78
CA ALA A 141 13.90 13.34 -4.42
C ALA A 141 13.20 11.96 -4.34
N ASP A 142 12.09 11.80 -5.07
CA ASP A 142 11.37 10.53 -5.20
C ASP A 142 12.25 9.43 -5.81
N ALA A 143 12.98 9.75 -6.87
CA ALA A 143 13.93 8.82 -7.49
C ALA A 143 15.07 8.43 -6.53
N ALA A 144 15.62 9.41 -5.81
CA ALA A 144 16.67 9.18 -4.81
C ALA A 144 16.17 8.31 -3.64
N LEU A 145 14.94 8.52 -3.15
CA LEU A 145 14.34 7.69 -2.10
C LEU A 145 14.15 6.24 -2.56
N VAL A 146 13.67 6.02 -3.78
CA VAL A 146 13.52 4.68 -4.37
C VAL A 146 14.88 3.99 -4.50
N GLU A 147 15.91 4.71 -4.96
CA GLU A 147 17.25 4.13 -5.12
C GLU A 147 17.92 3.83 -3.79
N LEU A 148 17.72 4.69 -2.79
CA LEU A 148 18.20 4.46 -1.42
C LEU A 148 17.53 3.22 -0.82
N ALA A 149 16.21 3.05 -1.00
CA ALA A 149 15.49 1.86 -0.55
C ALA A 149 15.96 0.57 -1.24
N ARG A 150 16.35 0.65 -2.52
CA ARG A 150 16.85 -0.50 -3.29
C ARG A 150 18.30 -0.86 -2.95
N SER A 151 19.15 0.14 -2.68
CA SER A 151 20.59 -0.07 -2.50
C SER A 151 20.99 -0.57 -1.12
N ARG A 152 20.24 -0.23 -0.05
CA ARG A 152 20.64 -0.55 1.33
C ARG A 152 19.46 -0.96 2.22
N LEU A 153 19.67 -2.00 3.02
CA LEU A 153 18.69 -2.46 4.00
C LEU A 153 18.44 -1.42 5.12
N SER A 154 19.47 -0.70 5.55
CA SER A 154 19.32 0.42 6.50
C SER A 154 18.41 1.51 5.95
N GLY A 155 18.43 1.73 4.65
CA GLY A 155 17.56 2.66 3.95
C GLY A 155 16.08 2.28 4.04
N VAL A 156 15.77 0.99 3.94
CA VAL A 156 14.41 0.48 4.13
C VAL A 156 13.93 0.73 5.57
N ALA A 157 14.78 0.47 6.56
CA ALA A 157 14.46 0.71 7.96
C ALA A 157 14.31 2.21 8.29
N GLU A 158 15.19 3.07 7.76
CA GLU A 158 15.10 4.54 7.83
C GLU A 158 13.80 5.05 7.22
N LEU A 159 13.43 4.54 6.05
CA LEU A 159 12.19 4.91 5.36
C LEU A 159 10.95 4.48 6.15
N TYR A 160 10.95 3.29 6.75
CA TYR A 160 9.90 2.91 7.68
C TYR A 160 9.82 3.87 8.88
N ALA A 161 10.96 4.26 9.47
CA ALA A 161 10.99 5.18 10.61
C ALA A 161 10.55 6.61 10.26
N CYS A 162 10.68 6.99 8.98
CA CYS A 162 10.28 8.30 8.44
C CYS A 162 8.93 8.27 7.71
N ARG A 163 8.19 7.15 7.75
CA ARG A 163 6.97 6.96 6.94
C ARG A 163 5.88 8.01 7.19
N GLN A 164 5.82 8.58 8.38
CA GLN A 164 4.90 9.66 8.77
C GLN A 164 5.20 10.98 8.04
N LEU A 165 6.42 11.14 7.54
CA LEU A 165 6.82 12.32 6.77
C LEU A 165 6.48 12.15 5.28
N LEU A 166 6.16 10.93 4.83
CA LEU A 166 5.77 10.70 3.44
C LEU A 166 4.47 11.44 3.12
N PRO A 167 4.39 12.08 1.96
CA PRO A 167 3.21 12.82 1.54
C PRO A 167 1.96 11.94 1.55
N ASP A 168 0.84 12.54 1.93
CA ASP A 168 -0.46 11.91 1.92
C ASP A 168 -1.01 11.85 0.48
N PRO A 169 -1.36 10.67 -0.06
CA PRO A 169 -1.93 10.55 -1.41
C PRO A 169 -3.21 11.36 -1.62
N ASP A 170 -3.97 11.66 -0.57
CA ASP A 170 -5.20 12.47 -0.68
C ASP A 170 -4.90 13.95 -0.95
N HIS A 171 -3.71 14.42 -0.56
CA HIS A 171 -3.29 15.82 -0.67
C HIS A 171 -2.26 16.04 -1.79
N ASP A 172 -1.50 15.01 -2.16
CA ASP A 172 -0.46 15.06 -3.19
C ASP A 172 -0.63 13.89 -4.17
N PRO A 173 -1.14 14.11 -5.39
CA PRO A 173 -1.33 13.04 -6.36
C PRO A 173 -0.02 12.34 -6.77
N ALA A 174 1.13 13.02 -6.69
CA ALA A 174 2.43 12.37 -6.95
C ALA A 174 2.78 11.34 -5.86
N ALA A 175 2.24 11.51 -4.64
CA ALA A 175 2.42 10.54 -3.56
C ALA A 175 1.72 9.20 -3.83
N ALA A 176 0.62 9.22 -4.58
CA ALA A 176 -0.12 8.02 -4.97
C ALA A 176 0.74 7.07 -5.82
N GLU A 177 1.62 7.61 -6.67
CA GLU A 177 2.57 6.82 -7.45
C GLU A 177 3.86 6.47 -6.67
N LEU A 178 4.31 7.39 -5.81
CA LEU A 178 5.55 7.20 -5.04
C LEU A 178 5.45 6.04 -4.06
N ARG A 179 4.38 5.95 -3.27
CA ARG A 179 4.25 4.96 -2.19
C ARG A 179 4.33 3.51 -2.71
N PRO A 180 3.62 3.10 -3.79
CA PRO A 180 3.78 1.78 -4.38
C PRO A 180 5.21 1.49 -4.86
N ARG A 181 5.86 2.48 -5.49
CA ARG A 181 7.25 2.33 -5.98
C ARG A 181 8.24 2.14 -4.84
N LEU A 182 8.10 2.91 -3.76
CA LEU A 182 8.92 2.75 -2.55
C LEU A 182 8.73 1.37 -1.94
N ARG A 183 7.47 0.94 -1.74
CA ARG A 183 7.18 -0.40 -1.21
C ARG A 183 7.77 -1.50 -2.10
N ALA A 184 7.65 -1.37 -3.43
CA ALA A 184 8.24 -2.32 -4.36
C ALA A 184 9.77 -2.41 -4.20
N ALA A 185 10.47 -1.28 -4.15
CA ALA A 185 11.92 -1.24 -3.92
C ALA A 185 12.32 -1.82 -2.55
N CYS A 186 11.56 -1.51 -1.50
CA CYS A 186 11.77 -2.10 -0.18
C CYS A 186 11.59 -3.62 -0.19
N ARG A 187 10.57 -4.13 -0.89
CA ARG A 187 10.35 -5.59 -1.02
C ARG A 187 11.49 -6.27 -1.77
N GLU A 188 11.97 -5.69 -2.87
CA GLU A 188 13.16 -6.19 -3.59
C GLU A 188 14.33 -6.35 -2.63
N ARG A 189 14.65 -5.28 -1.89
CA ARG A 189 15.79 -5.28 -0.99
C ARG A 189 15.63 -6.22 0.21
N LEU A 190 14.42 -6.30 0.78
CA LEU A 190 14.13 -7.22 1.88
C LEU A 190 14.29 -8.67 1.42
N VAL A 191 13.75 -9.05 0.26
CA VAL A 191 13.86 -10.42 -0.27
C VAL A 191 15.32 -10.83 -0.42
N GLU A 192 16.19 -9.96 -0.95
CA GLU A 192 17.63 -10.23 -1.11
C GLU A 192 18.33 -10.54 0.22
N GLU A 193 17.96 -9.86 1.29
CA GLU A 193 18.66 -9.92 2.59
C GLU A 193 18.04 -10.92 3.57
N THR A 194 16.77 -11.29 3.40
CA THR A 194 16.02 -12.14 4.34
C THR A 194 16.57 -13.57 4.51
N GLY A 195 17.44 -14.02 3.60
CA GLY A 195 18.15 -15.30 3.74
C GLY A 195 19.12 -15.32 4.93
N SER A 196 19.60 -14.16 5.37
CA SER A 196 20.56 -14.03 6.48
C SER A 196 19.92 -13.62 7.82
N LEU A 197 18.69 -13.10 7.79
CA LEU A 197 18.05 -12.50 8.94
C LEU A 197 17.25 -13.51 9.76
N ALA A 198 17.36 -13.44 11.08
CA ALA A 198 16.51 -14.16 12.01
C ALA A 198 15.14 -13.49 12.17
N ALA A 199 14.12 -14.24 12.57
CA ALA A 199 12.75 -13.72 12.74
C ALA A 199 12.67 -12.56 13.77
N GLY A 200 13.56 -12.56 14.77
CA GLY A 200 13.66 -11.53 15.80
C GLY A 200 14.64 -10.39 15.48
N ALA A 201 15.09 -10.25 14.22
CA ALA A 201 16.04 -9.20 13.87
C ALA A 201 15.46 -7.79 14.12
N THR A 202 16.31 -6.89 14.59
CA THR A 202 16.00 -5.47 14.80
C THR A 202 16.98 -4.59 14.02
N PHE A 203 16.53 -3.40 13.66
CA PHE A 203 17.31 -2.38 12.98
C PHE A 203 17.45 -1.17 13.90
N SER A 204 18.67 -0.66 14.06
CA SER A 204 18.92 0.61 14.74
C SER A 204 18.85 1.76 13.73
N VAL A 205 17.92 2.68 13.95
CA VAL A 205 17.70 3.83 13.06
C VAL A 205 17.85 5.13 13.84
N LEU A 206 18.53 6.13 13.26
CA LEU A 206 18.59 7.46 13.86
C LEU A 206 17.21 8.13 13.79
N GLY A 207 16.70 8.55 14.93
CA GLY A 207 15.43 9.26 15.05
C GLY A 207 15.48 10.63 14.37
N THR A 208 14.36 11.02 13.78
CA THR A 208 14.19 12.27 13.02
C THR A 208 14.32 13.55 13.86
N THR A 209 14.26 13.42 15.19
CA THR A 209 14.32 14.54 16.14
C THR A 209 15.25 14.19 17.30
N GLY A 210 16.40 14.87 17.40
CA GLY A 210 17.26 14.80 18.59
C GLY A 210 18.22 13.61 18.69
N GLY A 211 18.52 12.92 17.58
CA GLY A 211 19.60 11.93 17.53
C GLY A 211 19.37 10.64 18.36
N SER A 212 18.18 10.44 18.91
CA SER A 212 17.84 9.21 19.63
C SER A 212 17.78 8.02 18.66
N VAL A 213 18.46 6.94 18.97
CA VAL A 213 18.40 5.69 18.18
C VAL A 213 17.10 4.96 18.51
N LYS A 214 16.28 4.71 17.50
CA LYS A 214 15.05 3.90 17.60
C LYS A 214 15.31 2.51 17.05
N GLU A 215 14.96 1.50 17.82
CA GLU A 215 14.94 0.12 17.34
C GLU A 215 13.64 -0.18 16.58
N VAL A 216 13.78 -0.78 15.40
CA VAL A 216 12.66 -1.19 14.55
C VAL A 216 12.74 -2.69 14.34
N LYS A 217 11.67 -3.42 14.67
CA LYS A 217 11.59 -4.88 14.45
C LYS A 217 11.45 -5.20 12.96
N LEU A 218 12.07 -6.29 12.50
CA LEU A 218 11.95 -6.77 11.12
C LEU A 218 10.49 -6.97 10.68
N GLY A 219 9.66 -7.55 11.56
CA GLY A 219 8.24 -7.77 11.28
C GLY A 219 7.49 -6.48 10.93
N GLU A 220 7.81 -5.37 11.61
CA GLU A 220 7.19 -4.06 11.36
C GLU A 220 7.61 -3.46 10.02
N VAL A 221 8.88 -3.62 9.64
CA VAL A 221 9.39 -3.19 8.33
C VAL A 221 8.75 -4.01 7.21
N LEU A 222 8.66 -5.33 7.41
CA LEU A 222 7.99 -6.23 6.47
C LEU A 222 6.51 -5.90 6.34
N ALA A 223 5.80 -5.69 7.45
CA ALA A 223 4.37 -5.32 7.44
C ALA A 223 4.13 -4.00 6.72
N TRP A 224 5.06 -3.05 6.73
CA TRP A 224 4.93 -1.83 5.93
C TRP A 224 5.16 -2.03 4.42
N ALA A 225 6.11 -2.91 4.06
CA ALA A 225 6.41 -3.25 2.67
C ALA A 225 5.35 -4.19 2.04
N PHE A 226 4.76 -5.04 2.87
CA PHE A 226 3.67 -5.99 2.60
C PHE A 226 2.48 -5.63 3.50
N PRO A 227 1.72 -4.57 3.17
CA PRO A 227 0.75 -3.94 4.07
C PRO A 227 -0.32 -4.89 4.59
N ASP A 228 -0.87 -5.75 3.72
CA ASP A 228 -1.93 -6.65 4.06
C ASP A 228 -1.98 -7.86 3.12
N ALA A 229 -2.54 -8.96 3.63
CA ALA A 229 -2.65 -10.21 2.89
C ALA A 229 -3.45 -10.12 1.57
N PRO A 230 -4.67 -9.53 1.51
CA PRO A 230 -5.45 -9.49 0.28
C PRO A 230 -4.77 -8.67 -0.83
N SER A 231 -4.21 -7.50 -0.52
CA SER A 231 -3.51 -6.66 -1.52
C SER A 231 -2.28 -7.37 -2.06
N VAL A 232 -1.48 -7.98 -1.18
CA VAL A 232 -0.26 -8.70 -1.60
C VAL A 232 -0.58 -9.90 -2.49
N LEU A 233 -1.65 -10.64 -2.18
CA LEU A 233 -2.05 -11.80 -3.00
C LEU A 233 -2.69 -11.41 -4.33
N SER A 234 -3.29 -10.22 -4.41
CA SER A 234 -3.95 -9.65 -5.59
C SER A 234 -2.99 -8.98 -6.56
N ASP A 235 -1.80 -8.56 -6.11
CA ASP A 235 -0.70 -8.05 -6.95
C ASP A 235 0.29 -9.18 -7.29
N PRO A 236 0.43 -9.59 -8.58
CA PRO A 236 1.35 -10.65 -8.98
C PRO A 236 2.81 -10.38 -8.63
N ALA A 237 3.27 -9.12 -8.71
CA ALA A 237 4.65 -8.74 -8.41
C ALA A 237 4.91 -8.79 -6.91
N ALA A 238 4.03 -8.20 -6.10
CA ALA A 238 4.13 -8.28 -4.64
C ALA A 238 4.03 -9.73 -4.13
N ARG A 239 3.12 -10.53 -4.69
CA ARG A 239 3.01 -11.96 -4.39
C ARG A 239 4.30 -12.70 -4.72
N LYS A 240 4.90 -12.47 -5.88
CA LYS A 240 6.18 -13.11 -6.26
C LYS A 240 7.28 -12.79 -5.24
N GLN A 241 7.38 -11.54 -4.79
CA GLN A 241 8.35 -11.11 -3.79
C GLN A 241 8.06 -11.75 -2.42
N LEU A 242 6.79 -11.80 -1.99
CA LEU A 242 6.40 -12.48 -0.76
C LEU A 242 6.80 -13.97 -0.77
N LEU A 243 6.55 -14.66 -1.89
CA LEU A 243 6.89 -16.09 -2.03
C LEU A 243 8.40 -16.36 -1.98
N ALA A 244 9.23 -15.34 -2.20
CA ALA A 244 10.68 -15.43 -2.12
C ALA A 244 11.24 -15.13 -0.71
N LEU A 245 10.40 -14.73 0.24
CA LEU A 245 10.83 -14.53 1.64
C LEU A 245 11.29 -15.83 2.26
N SER A 246 12.30 -15.76 3.13
CA SER A 246 12.70 -16.88 3.99
C SER A 246 11.61 -17.24 5.00
N ALA A 247 11.65 -18.45 5.55
CA ALA A 247 10.68 -18.87 6.58
C ALA A 247 10.72 -17.96 7.82
N ALA A 248 11.92 -17.52 8.23
CA ALA A 248 12.10 -16.64 9.38
C ALA A 248 11.51 -15.24 9.12
N ALA A 249 11.67 -14.71 7.91
CA ALA A 249 11.08 -13.43 7.53
C ALA A 249 9.55 -13.52 7.44
N LEU A 250 9.01 -14.60 6.86
CA LEU A 250 7.56 -14.80 6.85
C LEU A 250 6.99 -14.96 8.26
N GLU A 251 7.69 -15.67 9.15
CA GLU A 251 7.34 -15.78 10.57
C GLU A 251 7.30 -14.39 11.23
N ALA A 252 8.32 -13.56 11.01
CA ALA A 252 8.35 -12.18 11.51
C ALA A 252 7.20 -11.31 10.98
N LEU A 253 6.87 -11.43 9.68
CA LEU A 253 5.74 -10.72 9.06
C LEU A 253 4.40 -11.17 9.67
N LEU A 254 4.15 -12.47 9.75
CA LEU A 254 2.92 -13.02 10.31
C LEU A 254 2.79 -12.75 11.82
N SER A 255 3.89 -12.54 12.53
CA SER A 255 3.88 -12.17 13.95
C SER A 255 3.81 -10.65 14.20
N SER A 256 3.87 -9.81 13.15
CA SER A 256 3.74 -8.35 13.32
C SER A 256 2.29 -7.96 13.59
N GLU A 257 2.11 -7.04 14.54
CA GLU A 257 0.82 -6.44 14.86
C GLU A 257 0.35 -5.48 13.74
N GLY A 258 1.28 -4.96 12.93
CA GLY A 258 0.98 -4.06 11.81
C GLY A 258 0.55 -4.76 10.53
N PHE A 259 0.65 -6.10 10.44
CA PHE A 259 0.28 -6.83 9.22
C PHE A 259 -1.24 -7.00 9.14
N GLY A 260 -1.85 -6.30 8.17
CA GLY A 260 -3.30 -6.27 8.01
C GLY A 260 -3.87 -7.46 7.24
N THR A 261 -5.18 -7.67 7.39
CA THR A 261 -5.95 -8.58 6.54
C THR A 261 -7.41 -8.15 6.49
N ASP A 262 -8.18 -8.65 5.53
CA ASP A 262 -9.64 -8.54 5.54
C ASP A 262 -10.25 -9.54 6.54
N VAL A 263 -9.82 -10.80 6.46
CA VAL A 263 -10.13 -11.89 7.39
C VAL A 263 -8.92 -12.82 7.54
N GLU A 264 -8.86 -13.60 8.61
CA GLU A 264 -7.72 -14.51 8.83
C GLU A 264 -7.65 -15.62 7.77
N ASP A 265 -8.76 -15.95 7.10
CA ASP A 265 -8.81 -16.91 6.00
C ASP A 265 -7.83 -16.54 4.87
N THR A 266 -7.67 -15.24 4.59
CA THR A 266 -6.74 -14.72 3.58
C THR A 266 -5.28 -14.88 4.01
N VAL A 267 -4.99 -14.79 5.32
CA VAL A 267 -3.66 -15.04 5.90
C VAL A 267 -3.32 -16.53 5.80
N LEU A 268 -4.27 -17.42 6.11
CA LEU A 268 -4.10 -18.86 5.92
C LEU A 268 -3.85 -19.19 4.45
N LEU A 269 -4.58 -18.55 3.54
CA LEU A 269 -4.37 -18.69 2.11
C LEU A 269 -2.97 -18.22 1.69
N LEU A 270 -2.51 -17.09 2.21
CA LEU A 270 -1.17 -16.56 1.96
C LEU A 270 -0.09 -17.57 2.36
N LEU A 271 -0.22 -18.16 3.55
CA LEU A 271 0.68 -19.21 4.01
C LEU A 271 0.63 -20.45 3.10
N ALA A 272 -0.55 -20.86 2.65
CA ALA A 272 -0.70 -21.99 1.72
C ALA A 272 0.02 -21.75 0.39
N TYR A 273 -0.06 -20.53 -0.16
CA TYR A 273 0.70 -20.14 -1.36
C TYR A 273 2.21 -20.23 -1.12
N TRP A 274 2.69 -19.71 0.01
CA TRP A 274 4.10 -19.73 0.36
C TRP A 274 4.62 -21.16 0.55
N LEU A 275 3.91 -22.03 1.26
CA LEU A 275 4.27 -23.44 1.45
C LEU A 275 4.30 -24.22 0.13
N LYS A 276 3.38 -23.92 -0.78
CA LYS A 276 3.35 -24.53 -2.11
C LYS A 276 4.56 -24.14 -2.97
N ALA A 277 5.03 -22.90 -2.84
CA ALA A 277 6.23 -22.40 -3.51
C ALA A 277 7.52 -22.92 -2.85
N ASN A 278 7.53 -23.04 -1.51
CA ASN A 278 8.68 -23.39 -0.69
C ASN A 278 8.58 -24.82 -0.13
N ARG A 279 8.44 -25.81 -1.03
CA ARG A 279 8.22 -27.21 -0.63
C ARG A 279 9.35 -27.80 0.21
N ALA A 280 10.58 -27.33 -0.03
CA ALA A 280 11.80 -27.76 0.65
C ALA A 280 11.92 -27.24 2.10
N THR A 281 11.02 -26.37 2.57
CA THR A 281 11.04 -25.87 3.94
C THR A 281 10.90 -27.01 4.96
N SER A 282 11.72 -26.95 6.02
CA SER A 282 11.75 -27.95 7.08
C SER A 282 10.39 -28.04 7.80
N GLN A 283 10.10 -29.20 8.39
CA GLN A 283 8.84 -29.41 9.08
C GLN A 283 8.71 -28.52 10.32
N GLU A 284 9.81 -28.24 11.03
CA GLU A 284 9.80 -27.35 12.19
C GLU A 284 9.45 -25.92 11.77
N ALA A 285 9.98 -25.44 10.64
CA ALA A 285 9.66 -24.13 10.11
C ALA A 285 8.19 -24.03 9.67
N LYS A 286 7.66 -25.08 9.03
CA LYS A 286 6.23 -25.16 8.69
C LYS A 286 5.35 -25.08 9.94
N GLN A 287 5.72 -25.78 11.01
CA GLN A 287 4.99 -25.74 12.27
C GLN A 287 5.01 -24.36 12.91
N ARG A 288 6.17 -23.69 12.98
CA ARG A 288 6.25 -22.32 13.50
C ARG A 288 5.38 -21.35 12.71
N LEU A 289 5.43 -21.41 11.38
CA LEU A 289 4.58 -20.58 10.51
C LEU A 289 3.09 -20.86 10.71
N CYS A 290 2.69 -22.13 10.82
CA CYS A 290 1.28 -22.46 11.10
C CYS A 290 0.82 -21.92 12.45
N LYS A 291 1.71 -21.90 13.47
CA LYS A 291 1.44 -21.32 14.80
C LYS A 291 1.22 -19.79 14.77
N CYS A 292 1.60 -19.10 13.71
CA CYS A 292 1.34 -17.67 13.56
C CYS A 292 -0.10 -17.35 13.10
N ILE A 293 -0.90 -18.33 12.68
CA ILE A 293 -2.28 -18.10 12.20
C ILE A 293 -3.25 -18.00 13.38
N LEU A 294 -4.13 -16.99 13.37
CA LEU A 294 -5.13 -16.80 14.42
C LEU A 294 -6.36 -17.70 14.19
N LEU A 295 -6.27 -18.99 14.53
CA LEU A 295 -7.33 -19.95 14.19
C LEU A 295 -8.71 -19.62 14.78
N SER A 296 -8.77 -19.00 15.97
CA SER A 296 -10.01 -18.46 16.56
C SER A 296 -10.66 -17.34 15.73
N CYS A 297 -9.90 -16.68 14.84
CA CYS A 297 -10.37 -15.60 13.97
C CYS A 297 -10.69 -16.06 12.53
N LEU A 298 -10.56 -17.35 12.22
CA LEU A 298 -11.02 -17.90 10.93
C LEU A 298 -12.55 -17.82 10.82
N SER A 299 -13.06 -17.71 9.60
CA SER A 299 -14.51 -17.84 9.36
C SER A 299 -15.00 -19.25 9.65
N ASP A 300 -16.30 -19.41 9.87
CA ASP A 300 -16.91 -20.71 10.13
C ASP A 300 -16.70 -21.68 8.95
N THR A 301 -16.76 -21.17 7.72
CA THR A 301 -16.38 -21.92 6.53
C THR A 301 -14.97 -22.50 6.66
N TYR A 302 -14.01 -21.67 7.05
CA TYR A 302 -12.64 -22.11 7.16
C TYR A 302 -12.42 -23.05 8.34
N THR A 303 -12.97 -22.74 9.50
CA THR A 303 -12.85 -23.57 10.71
C THR A 303 -13.49 -24.94 10.56
N PHE A 304 -14.70 -25.02 9.99
CA PHE A 304 -15.47 -26.27 9.94
C PHE A 304 -15.30 -27.07 8.65
N ALA A 305 -15.03 -26.41 7.53
CA ALA A 305 -15.08 -27.06 6.23
C ALA A 305 -13.71 -27.15 5.54
N ILE A 306 -12.89 -26.09 5.61
CA ILE A 306 -11.58 -26.04 4.94
C ILE A 306 -10.49 -26.67 5.81
N LEU A 307 -10.31 -26.22 7.04
CA LEU A 307 -9.22 -26.60 7.93
C LEU A 307 -9.10 -28.13 8.15
N PRO A 308 -10.21 -28.90 8.32
CA PRO A 308 -10.12 -30.37 8.42
C PRO A 308 -9.54 -31.06 7.18
N LEU A 309 -9.60 -30.41 6.00
CA LEU A 309 -9.14 -30.97 4.73
C LEU A 309 -7.68 -30.58 4.41
N LEU A 310 -7.06 -29.71 5.21
CA LEU A 310 -5.70 -29.25 4.98
C LEU A 310 -4.68 -30.26 5.53
N SER A 311 -4.25 -31.20 4.68
CA SER A 311 -3.30 -32.25 5.08
C SER A 311 -1.92 -31.74 5.51
N TRP A 312 -1.58 -30.49 5.20
CA TRP A 312 -0.31 -29.86 5.55
C TRP A 312 -0.37 -29.05 6.84
N PHE A 313 -1.57 -28.78 7.38
CA PHE A 313 -1.73 -27.98 8.59
C PHE A 313 -1.58 -28.87 9.83
N PRO A 314 -0.68 -28.55 10.79
CA PRO A 314 -0.32 -29.44 11.88
C PRO A 314 -1.30 -29.35 13.07
N ILE A 315 -2.61 -29.41 12.83
CA ILE A 315 -3.63 -29.46 13.90
C ILE A 315 -4.23 -30.85 14.00
N SER A 316 -4.29 -31.39 15.22
CA SER A 316 -4.91 -32.70 15.41
C SER A 316 -6.46 -32.60 15.38
N PRO A 317 -7.19 -33.62 14.91
CA PRO A 317 -8.66 -33.58 14.96
C PRO A 317 -9.25 -33.34 16.36
N PRO A 318 -8.70 -33.92 17.46
CA PRO A 318 -9.14 -33.58 18.82
C PRO A 318 -8.91 -32.11 19.19
N GLU A 319 -7.77 -31.55 18.82
CA GLU A 319 -7.44 -30.14 19.09
C GLU A 319 -8.31 -29.19 18.27
N LEU A 320 -8.63 -29.54 17.02
CA LEU A 320 -9.57 -28.77 16.19
C LEU A 320 -10.97 -28.74 16.81
N ARG A 321 -11.47 -29.86 17.34
CA ARG A 321 -12.76 -29.89 18.07
C ARG A 321 -12.70 -29.06 19.34
N PHE A 322 -11.58 -29.11 20.06
CA PHE A 322 -11.36 -28.27 21.24
C PHE A 322 -11.37 -26.78 20.86
N LEU A 323 -10.62 -26.39 19.82
CA LEU A 323 -10.59 -25.02 19.30
C LEU A 323 -11.99 -24.52 18.92
N GLN A 324 -12.78 -25.36 18.23
CA GLN A 324 -14.17 -25.03 17.89
C GLN A 324 -14.99 -24.72 19.16
N GLN A 325 -14.91 -25.55 20.19
CA GLN A 325 -15.59 -25.29 21.47
C GLN A 325 -15.06 -24.04 22.17
N TYR A 326 -13.73 -23.84 22.12
CA TYR A 326 -13.04 -22.72 22.75
C TYR A 326 -13.45 -21.38 22.15
N ARG A 327 -13.52 -21.30 20.81
CA ARG A 327 -13.88 -20.09 20.06
C ARG A 327 -15.28 -19.57 20.41
N TYR A 328 -16.26 -20.45 20.60
CA TYR A 328 -17.63 -20.05 20.96
C TYR A 328 -17.86 -19.94 22.47
N ALA A 329 -16.87 -20.29 23.30
CA ALA A 329 -17.01 -20.16 24.74
C ALA A 329 -16.91 -18.69 25.16
N SER A 330 -17.99 -18.15 25.72
CA SER A 330 -17.96 -16.83 26.36
C SER A 330 -17.07 -16.85 27.61
N PRO A 331 -16.45 -15.71 27.99
CA PRO A 331 -15.73 -15.59 29.26
C PRO A 331 -16.60 -16.05 30.44
N GLY A 332 -16.09 -16.92 31.29
CA GLY A 332 -16.81 -17.45 32.45
C GLY A 332 -16.43 -18.88 32.82
N PRO A 333 -17.21 -19.54 33.70
CA PRO A 333 -16.88 -20.87 34.24
C PRO A 333 -16.69 -21.95 33.18
N TYR A 334 -17.36 -21.83 32.03
CA TYR A 334 -17.17 -22.76 30.92
C TYR A 334 -15.80 -22.59 30.24
N LYS A 335 -15.40 -21.36 29.88
CA LYS A 335 -14.08 -21.10 29.30
C LYS A 335 -12.95 -21.45 30.27
N SER A 336 -13.11 -21.19 31.57
CA SER A 336 -12.13 -21.62 32.59
C SER A 336 -11.96 -23.14 32.68
N ARG A 337 -13.05 -23.91 32.51
CA ARG A 337 -12.95 -25.39 32.42
C ARG A 337 -12.25 -25.84 31.15
N LEU A 338 -12.45 -25.14 30.03
CA LEU A 338 -11.71 -25.41 28.80
C LEU A 338 -10.22 -25.07 28.94
N ASP A 339 -9.87 -23.98 29.62
CA ASP A 339 -8.46 -23.63 29.93
C ASP A 339 -7.79 -24.71 30.79
N GLU A 340 -8.51 -25.25 31.78
CA GLU A 340 -8.01 -26.36 32.61
C GLU A 340 -7.87 -27.66 31.81
N ALA A 341 -8.85 -27.99 30.96
CA ALA A 341 -8.79 -29.14 30.07
C ALA A 341 -7.62 -29.03 29.08
N ALA A 342 -7.38 -27.84 28.51
CA ALA A 342 -6.24 -27.58 27.64
C ALA A 342 -4.91 -27.87 28.33
N ARG A 343 -4.73 -27.40 29.57
CA ARG A 343 -3.53 -27.69 30.38
C ARG A 343 -3.36 -29.19 30.62
N GLY A 344 -4.46 -29.91 30.87
CA GLY A 344 -4.43 -31.36 31.08
C GLY A 344 -4.01 -32.17 29.85
N VAL A 345 -4.33 -31.69 28.65
CA VAL A 345 -3.97 -32.34 27.37
C VAL A 345 -2.66 -31.80 26.77
N GLY A 346 -2.17 -30.66 27.29
CA GLY A 346 -0.93 -30.02 26.82
C GLY A 346 -1.12 -29.09 25.63
N TYR A 347 -2.34 -28.58 25.38
CA TYR A 347 -2.56 -27.56 24.37
C TYR A 347 -2.03 -26.20 24.82
N ASP A 348 -1.28 -25.53 23.95
CA ASP A 348 -0.72 -24.22 24.20
C ASP A 348 -1.75 -23.13 23.90
N ILE A 349 -2.60 -22.82 24.88
CA ILE A 349 -3.60 -21.73 24.77
C ILE A 349 -2.99 -20.34 24.75
N THR A 350 -1.67 -20.21 24.95
CA THR A 350 -0.94 -18.94 24.75
C THR A 350 -0.50 -18.74 23.30
N SER A 351 -0.63 -19.78 22.47
CA SER A 351 -0.39 -19.72 21.04
C SER A 351 -1.34 -18.72 20.37
N PRO A 352 -0.88 -18.02 19.30
CA PRO A 352 -1.75 -17.17 18.48
C PRO A 352 -3.00 -17.90 17.95
N TRP A 353 -2.99 -19.23 17.84
CA TRP A 353 -4.15 -20.05 17.48
C TRP A 353 -5.42 -19.73 18.26
N TYR A 354 -5.27 -19.44 19.56
CA TYR A 354 -6.38 -19.22 20.48
C TYR A 354 -6.65 -17.74 20.77
N SER A 355 -5.92 -16.82 20.12
CA SER A 355 -6.12 -15.38 20.31
C SER A 355 -7.48 -14.95 19.74
N ASP A 356 -8.25 -14.25 20.58
CA ASP A 356 -9.52 -13.64 20.16
C ASP A 356 -9.32 -12.24 19.54
N SER A 357 -8.08 -11.71 19.53
CA SER A 357 -7.77 -10.39 18.99
C SER A 357 -7.47 -10.48 17.49
N PRO A 358 -8.39 -10.01 16.61
CA PRO A 358 -8.14 -10.05 15.18
C PRO A 358 -6.99 -9.12 14.79
N ARG A 359 -6.31 -9.44 13.69
CA ARG A 359 -5.35 -8.53 13.05
C ARG A 359 -6.03 -7.22 12.64
N PRO A 360 -5.28 -6.12 12.46
CA PRO A 360 -5.83 -4.91 11.90
C PRO A 360 -6.55 -5.20 10.59
N ARG A 361 -7.77 -4.69 10.45
CA ARG A 361 -8.47 -4.73 9.17
C ARG A 361 -7.72 -3.85 8.19
N GLY A 362 -7.26 -4.43 7.09
CA GLY A 362 -6.38 -3.77 6.16
C GLY A 362 -6.63 -4.18 4.72
N ARG A 363 -6.86 -3.17 3.88
CA ARG A 363 -6.82 -3.25 2.42
C ARG A 363 -6.11 -2.01 1.90
N ALA A 364 -4.81 -2.10 1.65
CA ALA A 364 -4.03 -1.00 1.10
C ALA A 364 -4.48 -0.61 -0.31
N ASP A 365 -5.23 -1.49 -0.97
CA ASP A 365 -5.91 -1.27 -2.24
C ASP A 365 -7.38 -0.82 -2.08
N ALA A 366 -7.83 -0.51 -0.86
CA ALA A 366 -9.18 0.00 -0.64
C ALA A 366 -9.40 1.31 -1.42
N GLY A 367 -10.49 1.37 -2.18
CA GLY A 367 -10.78 2.50 -3.06
C GLY A 367 -10.00 2.49 -4.39
N VAL A 368 -9.07 1.56 -4.59
CA VAL A 368 -8.41 1.38 -5.89
C VAL A 368 -9.34 0.59 -6.81
N ALA A 369 -9.65 1.20 -7.95
CA ALA A 369 -10.36 0.56 -9.05
C ALA A 369 -9.50 -0.53 -9.69
N TYR A 370 -9.98 -1.77 -9.67
CA TYR A 370 -9.38 -2.87 -10.40
C TYR A 370 -9.94 -2.91 -11.82
N GLU A 371 -9.25 -2.22 -12.72
CA GLU A 371 -9.52 -2.34 -14.15
C GLU A 371 -9.30 -3.77 -14.62
N TRP A 372 -10.21 -4.28 -15.44
CA TRP A 372 -10.10 -5.60 -16.04
C TRP A 372 -10.47 -5.54 -17.51
N SER A 373 -9.94 -6.48 -18.29
CA SER A 373 -10.25 -6.62 -19.72
C SER A 373 -10.26 -8.08 -20.17
N ILE A 374 -10.93 -8.34 -21.29
CA ILE A 374 -10.81 -9.58 -22.06
C ILE A 374 -10.10 -9.25 -23.37
N PRO A 375 -8.96 -9.87 -23.70
CA PRO A 375 -8.34 -9.72 -25.01
C PRO A 375 -9.26 -10.26 -26.11
N GLU A 376 -9.43 -9.51 -27.21
CA GLU A 376 -10.27 -9.89 -28.36
C GLU A 376 -9.97 -11.30 -28.86
N GLN A 377 -8.69 -11.59 -29.11
CA GLN A 377 -8.22 -12.90 -29.57
C GLN A 377 -8.63 -14.04 -28.63
N LYS A 378 -8.68 -13.78 -27.31
CA LYS A 378 -9.11 -14.78 -26.33
C LYS A 378 -10.61 -14.99 -26.43
N LEU A 379 -11.38 -13.90 -26.56
CA LEU A 379 -12.83 -13.98 -26.72
C LEU A 379 -13.20 -14.71 -28.01
N GLU A 380 -12.59 -14.35 -29.14
CA GLU A 380 -12.76 -15.01 -30.43
C GLU A 380 -12.39 -16.48 -30.36
N ALA A 381 -11.25 -16.82 -29.73
CA ALA A 381 -10.83 -18.21 -29.58
C ALA A 381 -11.81 -19.04 -28.71
N GLU A 382 -12.40 -18.46 -27.68
CA GLU A 382 -13.43 -19.13 -26.87
C GLU A 382 -14.78 -19.23 -27.60
N LEU A 383 -15.17 -18.20 -28.37
CA LEU A 383 -16.38 -18.21 -29.20
C LEU A 383 -16.26 -19.20 -30.35
N ALA A 384 -15.10 -19.33 -30.97
CA ALA A 384 -14.86 -20.28 -32.07
C ALA A 384 -14.97 -21.75 -31.62
N LYS A 385 -14.84 -22.04 -30.31
CA LYS A 385 -15.07 -23.37 -29.75
C LYS A 385 -16.56 -23.72 -29.64
N LEU A 386 -17.45 -22.73 -29.73
CA LEU A 386 -18.87 -22.97 -29.79
C LEU A 386 -19.22 -23.41 -31.21
N THR A 387 -19.37 -24.72 -31.41
CA THR A 387 -20.02 -25.23 -32.62
C THR A 387 -21.50 -24.82 -32.60
N ALA A 388 -22.15 -24.79 -33.78
CA ALA A 388 -23.57 -24.49 -33.87
C ALA A 388 -24.44 -25.46 -33.04
N GLU A 389 -23.99 -26.70 -32.86
CA GLU A 389 -24.67 -27.71 -32.03
C GLU A 389 -24.39 -27.51 -30.52
N ASP A 390 -23.19 -27.09 -30.14
CA ASP A 390 -22.82 -26.81 -28.74
C ASP A 390 -23.46 -25.51 -28.21
N ALA A 391 -23.68 -24.51 -29.07
CA ALA A 391 -24.22 -23.20 -28.69
C ALA A 391 -25.61 -23.28 -28.04
N ALA A 392 -26.38 -24.33 -28.31
CA ALA A 392 -27.70 -24.57 -27.71
C ALA A 392 -27.63 -25.26 -26.33
N ALA A 393 -26.50 -25.87 -25.96
CA ALA A 393 -26.40 -26.72 -24.76
C ALA A 393 -25.32 -26.29 -23.76
N ARG A 394 -24.31 -25.51 -24.18
CA ARG A 394 -23.15 -25.20 -23.34
C ARG A 394 -23.12 -23.76 -22.85
N HIS A 395 -22.91 -23.63 -21.55
CA HIS A 395 -22.54 -22.38 -20.90
C HIS A 395 -21.06 -22.08 -21.20
N LEU A 396 -20.78 -21.02 -21.95
CA LEU A 396 -19.42 -20.53 -22.17
C LEU A 396 -19.02 -19.56 -21.06
N GLN A 397 -17.84 -19.75 -20.49
CA GLN A 397 -17.26 -18.84 -19.50
C GLN A 397 -15.91 -18.32 -19.99
N VAL A 398 -15.78 -17.00 -20.17
CA VAL A 398 -14.52 -16.36 -20.59
C VAL A 398 -13.96 -15.54 -19.44
N ASN A 399 -12.80 -15.96 -18.92
CA ASN A 399 -12.15 -15.29 -17.80
C ASN A 399 -11.45 -14.00 -18.23
N CYS A 400 -11.58 -12.95 -17.43
CA CYS A 400 -10.88 -11.68 -17.64
C CYS A 400 -9.45 -11.69 -17.10
N ILE A 401 -8.71 -10.61 -17.38
CA ILE A 401 -7.39 -10.29 -16.81
C ILE A 401 -7.46 -8.87 -16.25
N PHE A 402 -6.94 -8.65 -15.06
CA PHE A 402 -6.84 -7.34 -14.43
C PHE A 402 -5.66 -6.53 -15.00
N ALA A 403 -5.73 -5.20 -14.96
CA ALA A 403 -4.72 -4.29 -15.49
C ALA A 403 -3.35 -4.46 -14.80
N ASN A 404 -3.33 -4.88 -13.54
CA ASN A 404 -2.11 -5.23 -12.81
C ASN A 404 -1.51 -6.61 -13.23
N GLY A 405 -2.08 -7.26 -14.25
CA GLY A 405 -1.66 -8.57 -14.76
C GLY A 405 -2.20 -9.76 -13.95
N ALA A 406 -2.97 -9.53 -12.89
CA ALA A 406 -3.58 -10.62 -12.13
C ALA A 406 -4.70 -11.28 -12.95
N SER A 407 -4.80 -12.61 -12.85
CA SER A 407 -5.96 -13.33 -13.36
C SER A 407 -7.09 -13.44 -12.33
N ARG A 408 -6.77 -13.23 -11.05
CA ARG A 408 -7.67 -13.38 -9.90
C ARG A 408 -7.20 -12.45 -8.78
N LEU A 409 -8.15 -11.82 -8.10
CA LEU A 409 -7.91 -11.09 -6.85
C LEU A 409 -8.17 -12.03 -5.67
N CYS A 410 -7.56 -11.77 -4.52
CA CYS A 410 -7.79 -12.53 -3.31
C CYS A 410 -8.52 -11.67 -2.28
N ALA A 411 -9.60 -12.21 -1.72
CA ALA A 411 -10.35 -11.59 -0.63
C ALA A 411 -11.24 -12.64 0.06
N ALA A 412 -11.45 -12.46 1.36
CA ALA A 412 -12.24 -13.38 2.20
C ALA A 412 -11.76 -14.84 2.12
N GLY A 413 -10.44 -15.06 2.02
CA GLY A 413 -9.86 -16.39 1.78
C GLY A 413 -10.09 -16.98 0.38
N LEU A 414 -10.90 -16.34 -0.46
CA LEU A 414 -11.25 -16.83 -1.79
C LEU A 414 -10.52 -16.09 -2.89
N GLN A 415 -10.52 -16.67 -4.09
CA GLN A 415 -10.09 -16.00 -5.30
C GLN A 415 -11.28 -15.52 -6.12
N TRP A 416 -11.27 -14.26 -6.52
CA TRP A 416 -12.31 -13.59 -7.28
C TRP A 416 -11.84 -13.22 -8.68
N TYR A 417 -12.70 -13.35 -9.67
CA TYR A 417 -12.42 -12.95 -11.05
C TYR A 417 -13.71 -12.63 -11.80
N PRO A 418 -13.73 -11.55 -12.61
CA PRO A 418 -14.82 -11.31 -13.52
C PRO A 418 -14.74 -12.30 -14.68
N GLY A 419 -15.91 -12.64 -15.21
CA GLY A 419 -16.02 -13.42 -16.42
C GLY A 419 -17.31 -13.10 -17.16
N LEU A 420 -17.27 -13.31 -18.48
CA LEU A 420 -18.47 -13.31 -19.29
C LEU A 420 -19.08 -14.71 -19.29
N SER A 421 -20.40 -14.76 -19.11
CA SER A 421 -21.19 -15.96 -19.31
C SER A 421 -22.17 -15.77 -20.44
N LEU A 422 -22.12 -16.70 -21.38
CA LEU A 422 -23.07 -16.80 -22.47
C LEU A 422 -23.96 -18.00 -22.20
N HIS A 423 -25.24 -17.72 -21.99
CA HIS A 423 -26.25 -18.75 -21.83
C HIS A 423 -26.87 -19.08 -23.19
N PRO A 424 -26.99 -20.38 -23.54
CA PRO A 424 -27.71 -20.80 -24.73
C PRO A 424 -29.10 -20.18 -24.84
N GLY A 425 -29.43 -19.67 -26.03
CA GLY A 425 -30.75 -19.08 -26.32
C GLY A 425 -31.00 -17.72 -25.64
N LYS A 426 -29.96 -17.04 -25.15
CA LYS A 426 -30.03 -15.65 -24.68
C LYS A 426 -29.30 -14.74 -25.67
N ASP A 427 -29.91 -13.60 -25.98
CA ASP A 427 -29.37 -12.62 -26.93
C ASP A 427 -28.27 -11.74 -26.33
N ALA A 428 -28.03 -11.83 -25.02
CA ALA A 428 -27.05 -11.04 -24.30
C ALA A 428 -26.13 -11.94 -23.45
N ALA A 429 -24.84 -11.61 -23.47
CA ALA A 429 -23.86 -12.13 -22.51
C ALA A 429 -24.01 -11.38 -21.18
N GLY A 430 -23.98 -12.09 -20.06
CA GLY A 430 -23.89 -11.48 -18.74
C GLY A 430 -22.45 -11.35 -18.29
N CYS A 431 -22.11 -10.25 -17.61
CA CYS A 431 -20.86 -10.11 -16.88
C CYS A 431 -21.09 -10.46 -15.41
N PHE A 432 -20.34 -11.41 -14.88
CA PHE A 432 -20.49 -11.88 -13.51
C PHE A 432 -19.14 -11.87 -12.78
N LEU A 433 -19.19 -11.70 -11.47
CA LEU A 433 -18.05 -11.94 -10.59
C LEU A 433 -18.13 -13.38 -10.07
N TYR A 434 -17.10 -14.17 -10.35
CA TYR A 434 -16.97 -15.55 -9.88
C TYR A 434 -15.97 -15.62 -8.73
N ASN A 435 -16.16 -16.60 -7.87
CA ASN A 435 -15.13 -17.01 -6.92
C ASN A 435 -14.68 -18.45 -7.17
N ALA A 436 -13.53 -18.81 -6.61
CA ALA A 436 -13.01 -20.17 -6.62
C ALA A 436 -12.18 -20.43 -5.37
N LEU A 437 -12.21 -21.69 -4.91
CA LEU A 437 -11.29 -22.15 -3.89
C LEU A 437 -9.86 -22.15 -4.45
N PRO A 438 -8.89 -21.54 -3.76
CA PRO A 438 -7.54 -21.43 -4.28
C PRO A 438 -6.81 -22.80 -4.35
N PRO A 439 -6.17 -23.15 -5.49
CA PRO A 439 -5.40 -24.39 -5.63
C PRO A 439 -4.18 -24.51 -4.70
N ALA A 440 -3.85 -23.46 -3.97
CA ALA A 440 -2.77 -23.46 -2.99
C ALA A 440 -3.14 -24.22 -1.71
N LEU A 441 -4.42 -24.30 -1.37
CA LEU A 441 -4.89 -25.02 -0.18
C LEU A 441 -4.69 -26.54 -0.29
N GLY A 442 -4.51 -27.07 -1.50
CA GLY A 442 -4.28 -28.50 -1.72
C GLY A 442 -5.51 -29.39 -1.56
N ILE A 443 -6.70 -28.79 -1.50
CA ILE A 443 -7.98 -29.51 -1.39
C ILE A 443 -8.31 -30.16 -2.74
N ASN A 444 -8.77 -31.41 -2.71
CA ASN A 444 -9.16 -32.15 -3.91
C ASN A 444 -10.31 -31.43 -4.64
N ALA A 445 -10.30 -31.43 -5.97
CA ALA A 445 -11.34 -30.82 -6.79
C ALA A 445 -12.75 -31.38 -6.48
N ALA A 446 -12.86 -32.65 -6.09
CA ALA A 446 -14.14 -33.25 -5.69
C ALA A 446 -14.70 -32.58 -4.43
N ASP A 447 -13.88 -32.44 -3.39
CA ASP A 447 -14.26 -31.81 -2.13
C ASP A 447 -14.50 -30.30 -2.30
N ALA A 448 -13.66 -29.65 -3.11
CA ALA A 448 -13.76 -28.23 -3.41
C ALA A 448 -15.10 -27.86 -4.08
N ARG A 449 -15.64 -28.72 -4.96
CA ARG A 449 -16.94 -28.48 -5.61
C ARG A 449 -18.08 -28.48 -4.60
N THR A 450 -18.07 -29.41 -3.65
CA THR A 450 -19.07 -29.48 -2.57
C THR A 450 -18.98 -28.25 -1.67
N LEU A 451 -17.77 -27.78 -1.38
CA LEU A 451 -17.52 -26.62 -0.54
C LEU A 451 -17.98 -25.31 -1.17
N VAL A 452 -17.64 -25.05 -2.44
CA VAL A 452 -17.98 -23.76 -3.09
C VAL A 452 -19.49 -23.51 -3.12
N VAL A 453 -20.31 -24.56 -3.24
CA VAL A 453 -21.77 -24.45 -3.18
C VAL A 453 -22.26 -24.06 -1.78
N ALA A 454 -21.59 -24.52 -0.72
CA ALA A 454 -21.97 -24.23 0.66
C ALA A 454 -21.51 -22.85 1.14
N VAL A 455 -20.39 -22.34 0.61
CA VAL A 455 -19.74 -21.11 1.06
C VAL A 455 -20.35 -19.84 0.46
N CYS A 456 -21.05 -19.96 -0.68
CA CYS A 456 -21.65 -18.81 -1.36
C CYS A 456 -23.07 -19.14 -1.85
N PRO A 457 -24.11 -18.96 -1.00
CA PRO A 457 -25.50 -19.16 -1.45
C PRO A 457 -25.99 -18.06 -2.42
N GLY A 458 -25.24 -16.97 -2.60
CA GLY A 458 -25.64 -15.85 -3.44
C GLY A 458 -24.72 -15.64 -4.65
N ARG A 459 -25.27 -15.64 -5.86
CA ARG A 459 -24.67 -14.89 -6.97
C ARG A 459 -24.85 -13.41 -6.64
N CYS A 460 -23.76 -12.65 -6.51
CA CYS A 460 -23.85 -11.20 -6.58
C CYS A 460 -24.18 -10.84 -8.03
N SER A 461 -25.47 -10.66 -8.30
CA SER A 461 -25.95 -10.03 -9.53
C SER A 461 -25.79 -8.53 -9.35
N CYS A 462 -24.94 -7.89 -10.14
CA CYS A 462 -24.94 -6.44 -10.25
C CYS A 462 -26.30 -6.07 -10.87
N ASP A 463 -27.25 -5.56 -10.09
CA ASP A 463 -28.44 -4.97 -10.69
C ASP A 463 -28.01 -3.72 -11.48
N GLY A 464 -28.73 -3.41 -12.55
CA GLY A 464 -28.37 -2.38 -13.52
C GLY A 464 -28.35 -0.94 -12.99
N SER A 465 -28.55 -0.69 -11.69
CA SER A 465 -28.48 0.66 -11.12
C SER A 465 -27.06 1.10 -10.72
N LEU A 466 -26.14 0.14 -10.53
CA LEU A 466 -24.70 0.36 -10.24
C LEU A 466 -23.81 -0.52 -11.13
N GLY A 467 -24.24 -0.77 -12.37
CA GLY A 467 -23.51 -1.63 -13.29
C GLY A 467 -22.07 -1.12 -13.51
N PRO A 468 -21.04 -1.99 -13.50
CA PRO A 468 -19.74 -1.61 -14.03
C PRO A 468 -19.97 -1.12 -15.45
N TYR A 469 -19.60 0.12 -15.75
CA TYR A 469 -19.68 0.63 -17.12
C TYR A 469 -18.82 -0.27 -18.00
N LEU A 470 -19.46 -1.14 -18.78
CA LEU A 470 -18.80 -1.96 -19.77
C LEU A 470 -18.45 -1.05 -20.94
N HIS A 471 -17.18 -0.77 -21.10
CA HIS A 471 -16.68 0.00 -22.22
C HIS A 471 -16.15 -0.95 -23.28
N LEU A 472 -16.62 -0.77 -24.51
CA LEU A 472 -16.06 -1.40 -25.70
C LEU A 472 -15.20 -0.34 -26.38
N HIS A 473 -13.89 -0.43 -26.22
CA HIS A 473 -12.93 0.50 -26.81
C HIS A 473 -11.71 -0.29 -27.30
N ASP A 474 -11.18 0.03 -28.48
CA ASP A 474 -10.00 -0.61 -29.09
C ASP A 474 -10.06 -2.15 -29.13
N GLY A 475 -11.22 -2.74 -29.46
CA GLY A 475 -11.38 -4.19 -29.56
C GLY A 475 -11.40 -4.92 -28.20
N ARG A 476 -11.54 -4.21 -27.08
CA ARG A 476 -11.54 -4.81 -25.73
C ARG A 476 -12.85 -4.53 -25.02
N ILE A 477 -13.34 -5.55 -24.31
CA ILE A 477 -14.38 -5.37 -23.29
C ILE A 477 -13.65 -5.12 -21.97
N SER A 478 -13.88 -3.97 -21.36
CA SER A 478 -13.29 -3.60 -20.08
C SER A 478 -14.32 -3.08 -19.08
N GLY A 479 -13.96 -3.18 -17.80
CA GLY A 479 -14.73 -2.62 -16.70
C GLY A 479 -13.80 -2.31 -15.52
N SER A 480 -14.39 -1.71 -14.48
CA SER A 480 -13.69 -1.40 -13.22
C SER A 480 -14.46 -2.03 -12.06
N LEU A 481 -13.73 -2.55 -11.07
CA LEU A 481 -14.28 -3.11 -9.84
C LEU A 481 -13.69 -2.37 -8.64
N THR A 482 -14.55 -1.85 -7.76
CA THR A 482 -14.16 -1.30 -6.46
C THR A 482 -14.60 -2.24 -5.36
N TRP A 483 -13.78 -2.40 -4.31
CA TRP A 483 -14.13 -3.30 -3.20
C TRP A 483 -15.16 -2.72 -2.22
N ARG A 484 -15.43 -1.40 -2.31
CA ARG A 484 -16.36 -0.71 -1.41
C ARG A 484 -17.78 -1.30 -1.44
N ASP A 485 -18.10 -2.06 -2.48
CA ASP A 485 -19.40 -2.68 -2.74
C ASP A 485 -19.56 -4.07 -2.06
N CYS A 486 -18.55 -4.55 -1.32
CA CYS A 486 -18.56 -5.88 -0.67
C CYS A 486 -18.49 -5.84 0.86
N GLU A 487 -18.44 -4.65 1.48
CA GLU A 487 -18.26 -4.47 2.94
C GLU A 487 -19.59 -4.32 3.72
N GLU A 488 -20.74 -4.26 3.05
CA GLU A 488 -22.04 -4.30 3.72
C GLU A 488 -22.34 -5.71 4.24
N GLU A 489 -22.52 -5.79 5.57
CA GLU A 489 -22.71 -6.96 6.46
C GLU A 489 -22.49 -8.38 5.92
N PRO A 490 -21.58 -9.17 6.52
CA PRO A 490 -21.51 -10.62 6.34
C PRO A 490 -22.75 -11.28 6.98
N GLY A 491 -23.88 -11.22 6.27
CA GLY A 491 -25.17 -11.70 6.78
C GLY A 491 -26.39 -11.29 5.95
N SER A 492 -26.29 -10.26 5.10
CA SER A 492 -27.41 -9.82 4.26
C SER A 492 -26.98 -9.58 2.81
N VAL A 493 -26.82 -10.66 2.05
CA VAL A 493 -27.04 -10.56 0.60
C VAL A 493 -28.56 -10.48 0.42
N ALA A 494 -29.09 -9.26 0.31
CA ALA A 494 -30.49 -9.04 -0.03
C ALA A 494 -30.75 -9.59 -1.44
N GLY A 495 -31.16 -10.85 -1.48
CA GLY A 495 -31.71 -11.47 -2.67
C GLY A 495 -33.09 -10.89 -2.97
N MET A 496 -33.26 -10.49 -4.22
CA MET A 496 -34.52 -10.39 -4.96
C MET A 496 -35.47 -9.22 -4.65
N ALA A 497 -35.45 -8.22 -5.52
CA ALA A 497 -36.68 -7.72 -6.13
C ALA A 497 -36.73 -8.20 -7.58
N ALA A 498 -37.75 -9.00 -7.92
CA ALA A 498 -38.03 -9.38 -9.30
C ALA A 498 -38.66 -8.19 -10.02
N ALA A 499 -37.91 -7.51 -10.89
CA ALA A 499 -38.52 -6.64 -11.89
C ALA A 499 -38.98 -7.52 -13.05
N THR A 500 -40.29 -7.79 -13.09
CA THR A 500 -40.96 -8.16 -14.33
C THR A 500 -40.99 -6.92 -15.21
N GLY A 501 -40.21 -6.92 -16.28
CA GLY A 501 -40.18 -5.87 -17.29
C GLY A 501 -40.26 -6.52 -18.65
N GLU A 502 -41.44 -6.44 -19.25
CA GLU A 502 -41.70 -6.68 -20.66
C GLU A 502 -40.76 -5.80 -21.53
N GLN A 503 -40.15 -6.42 -22.54
CA GLN A 503 -39.93 -5.81 -23.85
C GLN A 503 -40.50 -6.73 -24.91
#